data_AF-A0A6U6B175-F1
#
_entry.id   AF-A0A6U6B175-F1
#
_cell.length_a   1.000
_cell.length_b   1.000
_cell.length_c   1.000
_cell.angle_alpha   90.00
_cell.angle_beta   90.00
_cell.angle_gamma   90.00
#
_symmetry.space_group_name_H-M   'P 1'
#
loop_
_entity.id
_entity.type
_entity.pdbx_description
1 polymer ?
#
loop_
_entity_poly.entity_id
_entity_poly.type
_entity_poly.pdbx_seq_one_letter_code
_entity_poly.pdbx_strand_id
1 'polypeptide(L)'
;MSRPGTKGSNPSGKVMNADDGIQEVVPLSLQKLRELADSLRSSMPEENNVGSPSPSRVGRKGRSRQDRSRKRQVAMDQGMQSQLGAMEVESLQAMVKQTEAKLQELSVEHDRMIAEGKEQQQAFIRREVQYQSQIKRMKELLEKAISSRGNENNGMPRLREMHEKIMQKLAEKQDATKTLMMKQEKEMLKIFRSKLFEVEDKLKKTGGKKNNEAVGGIPRSWLERATKLARELEHYKEESIRLDAENERLTKESTRLQAEYHSHEDDVRYLESQLVALKKENLKLKKDREDAATVSMRAFLATDHSKRQRSQEEERPPAEDGSKPQESKQMEEEAYAQIEKVKVSISRMRKLIEDERARLREVRTAHVKELASRTELESFLRDCLADVKKQA
;
A
#
# COMPACT_ATOMS: atom_id res chain seq x y z
N MET A 1 8.86 -30.08 30.87
CA MET A 1 9.63 -28.86 31.25
C MET A 1 9.44 -27.82 30.15
N SER A 2 9.29 -26.51 30.35
CA SER A 2 8.91 -25.74 31.55
C SER A 2 8.39 -24.33 31.13
N ARG A 3 7.75 -23.61 32.06
CA ARG A 3 7.32 -22.18 31.96
C ARG A 3 8.53 -21.22 31.78
N PRO A 4 8.38 -19.92 31.38
CA PRO A 4 7.35 -18.93 31.79
C PRO A 4 6.81 -18.01 30.63
N GLY A 5 6.00 -16.96 30.83
CA GLY A 5 5.49 -16.32 32.06
C GLY A 5 4.35 -15.31 31.80
N THR A 6 3.77 -14.72 32.86
CA THR A 6 2.46 -14.03 32.81
C THR A 6 2.44 -12.62 33.42
N LYS A 7 1.91 -11.64 32.67
CA LYS A 7 1.22 -10.41 33.12
C LYS A 7 0.18 -10.02 32.04
N GLY A 8 -0.99 -9.45 32.30
CA GLY A 8 -1.64 -9.19 33.59
C GLY A 8 -2.41 -7.87 33.60
N SER A 9 -3.71 -7.88 33.26
CA SER A 9 -4.68 -6.83 33.63
C SER A 9 -6.12 -7.36 33.53
N ASN A 10 -7.02 -6.76 34.31
CA ASN A 10 -8.46 -7.01 34.34
C ASN A 10 -9.18 -5.73 33.84
N PRO A 11 -10.48 -5.73 33.48
CA PRO A 11 -11.46 -5.42 34.53
C PRO A 11 -12.89 -6.00 34.34
N SER A 12 -13.71 -5.78 35.38
CA SER A 12 -15.18 -5.67 35.33
C SER A 12 -15.96 -6.86 34.75
N GLY A 13 -16.20 -7.86 35.61
CA GLY A 13 -17.21 -8.88 35.35
C GLY A 13 -18.65 -8.35 35.37
N LYS A 14 -19.57 -9.19 34.89
CA LYS A 14 -21.01 -9.05 35.10
C LYS A 14 -21.56 -10.41 35.49
N VAL A 15 -21.87 -10.59 36.77
CA VAL A 15 -22.62 -11.76 37.23
C VAL A 15 -24.04 -11.60 36.71
N MET A 16 -24.52 -12.57 35.94
CA MET A 16 -25.94 -12.70 35.62
C MET A 16 -26.42 -14.00 36.24
N ASN A 17 -27.47 -13.91 37.05
CA ASN A 17 -28.05 -15.05 37.75
C ASN A 17 -28.74 -15.96 36.74
N ALA A 18 -28.53 -17.26 36.86
CA ALA A 18 -29.31 -18.26 36.14
C ALA A 18 -30.60 -18.54 36.94
N ASP A 19 -31.66 -17.78 36.66
CA ASP A 19 -33.00 -18.00 37.19
C ASP A 19 -34.08 -17.55 36.17
N ASP A 20 -33.95 -18.04 34.93
CA ASP A 20 -34.98 -17.87 33.90
C ASP A 20 -36.17 -18.79 34.22
N GLY A 21 -37.10 -18.27 35.03
CA GLY A 21 -38.32 -18.96 35.41
C GLY A 21 -39.16 -19.38 34.20
N ILE A 22 -39.66 -20.62 34.22
CA ILE A 22 -40.52 -21.17 33.17
C ILE A 22 -41.81 -20.34 33.10
N GLN A 23 -41.93 -19.49 32.08
CA GLN A 23 -43.18 -18.79 31.78
C GLN A 23 -44.18 -19.79 31.19
N GLU A 24 -45.04 -20.36 32.06
CA GLU A 24 -46.28 -20.97 31.61
C GLU A 24 -47.14 -19.90 30.92
N VAL A 25 -47.14 -19.93 29.58
CA VAL A 25 -48.00 -19.05 28.77
C VAL A 25 -49.45 -19.53 28.91
N VAL A 26 -50.11 -19.06 29.98
CA VAL A 26 -51.52 -19.32 30.26
C VAL A 26 -52.36 -18.94 29.02
N PRO A 27 -53.13 -19.88 28.43
CA PRO A 27 -53.93 -19.59 27.25
C PRO A 27 -54.84 -18.37 27.43
N LEU A 28 -54.92 -17.52 26.40
CA LEU A 28 -55.65 -16.25 26.43
C LEU A 28 -57.15 -16.41 26.79
N SER A 29 -57.72 -17.60 26.61
CA SER A 29 -59.06 -17.97 27.05
C SER A 29 -59.18 -18.12 28.58
N LEU A 30 -58.18 -18.70 29.25
CA LEU A 30 -58.13 -18.79 30.71
C LEU A 30 -57.80 -17.46 31.36
N GLN A 31 -56.98 -16.62 30.70
CA GLN A 31 -56.76 -15.25 31.12
C GLN A 31 -58.07 -14.44 31.10
N LYS A 32 -58.80 -14.47 29.97
CA LYS A 32 -60.12 -13.82 29.85
C LYS A 32 -61.17 -14.38 30.80
N LEU A 33 -61.09 -15.67 31.16
CA LEU A 33 -62.01 -16.28 32.12
C LEU A 33 -61.69 -15.87 33.57
N ARG A 34 -60.43 -15.59 33.90
CA ARG A 34 -60.06 -14.88 35.15
C ARG A 34 -60.55 -13.44 35.14
N GLU A 35 -60.25 -12.68 34.09
CA GLU A 35 -60.69 -11.28 33.94
C GLU A 35 -62.23 -11.14 34.07
N LEU A 36 -62.99 -12.09 33.52
CA LEU A 36 -64.46 -12.13 33.67
C LEU A 36 -64.89 -12.52 35.09
N ALA A 37 -64.20 -13.45 35.76
CA ALA A 37 -64.49 -13.83 37.15
C ALA A 37 -64.16 -12.71 38.14
N ASP A 38 -63.06 -12.00 37.94
CA ASP A 38 -62.64 -10.85 38.74
C ASP A 38 -63.54 -9.63 38.47
N SER A 39 -63.98 -9.44 37.21
CA SER A 39 -65.00 -8.43 36.88
C SER A 39 -66.35 -8.72 37.54
N LEU A 40 -66.82 -9.97 37.53
CA LEU A 40 -68.03 -10.41 38.25
C LEU A 40 -67.89 -10.25 39.78
N ARG A 41 -66.70 -10.54 40.33
CA ARG A 41 -66.37 -10.29 41.75
C ARG A 41 -66.38 -8.80 42.08
N SER A 42 -66.00 -7.91 41.15
CA SER A 42 -66.02 -6.45 41.34
C SER A 42 -67.36 -5.79 41.06
N SER A 43 -68.27 -6.43 40.31
CA SER A 43 -69.61 -5.89 39.99
C SER A 43 -70.72 -6.40 40.92
N MET A 44 -70.37 -7.20 41.93
CA MET A 44 -71.27 -7.58 43.02
C MET A 44 -71.01 -6.64 44.22
N PRO A 45 -72.03 -5.95 44.77
CA PRO A 45 -71.85 -5.23 46.03
C PRO A 45 -71.60 -6.23 47.16
N GLU A 46 -70.69 -5.91 48.10
CA GLU A 46 -70.52 -6.69 49.33
C GLU A 46 -71.69 -6.43 50.30
N GLU A 47 -72.82 -7.07 50.01
CA GLU A 47 -73.86 -7.30 51.00
C GLU A 47 -73.44 -8.39 51.99
N ASN A 48 -73.95 -8.28 53.22
CA ASN A 48 -73.36 -8.99 54.36
C ASN A 48 -73.66 -10.50 54.39
N ASN A 49 -72.84 -11.20 55.18
CA ASN A 49 -73.02 -12.58 55.61
C ASN A 49 -74.46 -12.89 56.10
N VAL A 50 -75.31 -13.41 55.22
CA VAL A 50 -76.65 -13.94 55.54
C VAL A 50 -76.79 -15.38 55.05
N GLY A 51 -76.33 -16.32 55.87
CA GLY A 51 -76.63 -17.74 55.71
C GLY A 51 -78.10 -18.04 56.04
N SER A 52 -78.98 -17.98 55.05
CA SER A 52 -80.41 -18.30 55.21
C SER A 52 -80.65 -19.79 55.51
N PRO A 53 -81.62 -20.14 56.38
CA PRO A 53 -81.75 -21.48 56.94
C PRO A 53 -82.64 -22.43 56.12
N SER A 54 -82.60 -23.72 56.47
CA SER A 54 -83.71 -24.65 56.26
C SER A 54 -83.88 -25.56 57.49
N PRO A 55 -85.12 -25.92 57.89
CA PRO A 55 -85.38 -26.31 59.28
C PRO A 55 -85.34 -27.83 59.53
N SER A 56 -84.67 -28.26 60.60
CA SER A 56 -85.12 -29.45 61.36
C SER A 56 -84.63 -29.46 62.82
N ARG A 57 -85.45 -30.08 63.70
CA ARG A 57 -85.16 -30.61 65.04
C ARG A 57 -84.50 -29.72 66.13
N VAL A 58 -85.36 -29.18 67.01
CA VAL A 58 -85.41 -29.45 68.46
C VAL A 58 -84.06 -29.58 69.21
N GLY A 59 -83.63 -28.53 69.94
CA GLY A 59 -82.32 -28.45 70.61
C GLY A 59 -82.23 -27.82 72.02
N ARG A 60 -83.34 -27.68 72.75
CA ARG A 60 -83.48 -27.48 74.23
C ARG A 60 -82.32 -26.81 75.05
N LYS A 61 -82.63 -25.63 75.64
CA LYS A 61 -82.03 -24.95 76.85
C LYS A 61 -81.39 -23.56 76.58
N GLY A 62 -82.16 -22.51 76.82
CA GLY A 62 -81.66 -21.16 77.17
C GLY A 62 -82.61 -20.54 78.21
N ARG A 63 -82.11 -20.20 79.40
CA ARG A 63 -82.93 -19.71 80.54
C ARG A 63 -82.80 -18.19 80.71
N SER A 64 -83.76 -17.60 81.43
CA SER A 64 -83.65 -16.32 82.15
C SER A 64 -83.60 -15.02 81.33
N ARG A 65 -84.78 -14.56 80.88
CA ARG A 65 -85.05 -13.11 80.70
C ARG A 65 -86.54 -12.71 80.79
N GLN A 66 -87.37 -13.55 81.41
CA GLN A 66 -88.83 -13.54 81.22
C GLN A 66 -89.61 -12.59 82.16
N ASP A 67 -89.06 -12.21 83.32
CA ASP A 67 -89.82 -11.48 84.35
C ASP A 67 -90.03 -9.98 84.10
N ARG A 68 -89.26 -9.35 83.20
CA ARG A 68 -89.56 -7.97 82.75
C ARG A 68 -90.62 -7.91 81.64
N SER A 69 -90.83 -8.99 80.90
CA SER A 69 -91.88 -9.07 79.86
C SER A 69 -93.25 -9.29 80.50
N ARG A 70 -93.36 -10.22 81.46
CA ARG A 70 -94.60 -10.53 82.18
C ARG A 70 -95.32 -9.30 82.76
N LYS A 71 -94.60 -8.36 83.39
CA LYS A 71 -95.22 -7.17 84.00
C LYS A 71 -95.75 -6.15 82.99
N ARG A 72 -95.28 -6.16 81.72
CA ARG A 72 -95.92 -5.41 80.62
C ARG A 72 -97.10 -6.17 80.02
N GLN A 73 -96.97 -7.48 79.86
CA GLN A 73 -98.01 -8.30 79.24
C GLN A 73 -99.27 -8.38 80.13
N VAL A 74 -99.12 -8.61 81.44
CA VAL A 74 -100.22 -8.56 82.41
C VAL A 74 -100.92 -7.20 82.45
N ALA A 75 -100.19 -6.09 82.27
CA ALA A 75 -100.80 -4.76 82.19
C ALA A 75 -101.61 -4.56 80.90
N MET A 76 -101.20 -5.19 79.79
CA MET A 76 -101.93 -5.16 78.52
C MET A 76 -103.16 -6.10 78.56
N ASP A 77 -103.03 -7.27 79.18
CA ASP A 77 -104.14 -8.20 79.43
C ASP A 77 -105.20 -7.59 80.38
N GLN A 78 -104.77 -6.87 81.43
CA GLN A 78 -105.69 -6.14 82.34
C GLN A 78 -106.36 -4.94 81.64
N GLY A 79 -105.65 -4.26 80.73
CA GLY A 79 -106.24 -3.23 79.87
C GLY A 79 -107.31 -3.80 78.94
N MET A 80 -107.02 -4.93 78.29
CA MET A 80 -108.01 -5.66 77.49
C MET A 80 -109.19 -6.15 78.34
N GLN A 81 -108.96 -6.77 79.51
CA GLN A 81 -110.04 -7.25 80.37
C GLN A 81 -110.95 -6.14 80.88
N SER A 82 -110.42 -4.94 81.17
CA SER A 82 -111.22 -3.79 81.58
C SER A 82 -111.99 -3.13 80.43
N GLN A 83 -111.49 -3.18 79.18
CA GLN A 83 -112.30 -2.83 78.01
C GLN A 83 -113.38 -3.89 77.73
N LEU A 84 -113.02 -5.18 77.72
CA LEU A 84 -113.95 -6.29 77.48
C LEU A 84 -115.10 -6.32 78.50
N GLY A 85 -114.83 -6.01 79.77
CA GLY A 85 -115.85 -5.92 80.82
C GLY A 85 -116.77 -4.70 80.76
N ALA A 86 -116.47 -3.73 79.90
CA ALA A 86 -117.27 -2.52 79.67
C ALA A 86 -117.97 -2.50 78.30
N MET A 87 -117.79 -3.55 77.48
CA MET A 87 -118.47 -3.72 76.20
C MET A 87 -119.71 -4.59 76.34
N GLU A 88 -120.79 -4.20 75.68
CA GLU A 88 -122.03 -5.00 75.63
C GLU A 88 -121.77 -6.37 74.97
N VAL A 89 -122.48 -7.40 75.44
CA VAL A 89 -122.25 -8.81 75.04
C VAL A 89 -122.36 -8.99 73.52
N GLU A 90 -123.25 -8.26 72.85
CA GLU A 90 -123.39 -8.29 71.38
C GLU A 90 -122.14 -7.74 70.67
N SER A 91 -121.50 -6.71 71.23
CA SER A 91 -120.27 -6.11 70.70
C SER A 91 -119.09 -7.09 70.81
N LEU A 92 -119.00 -7.81 71.94
CA LEU A 92 -118.04 -8.89 72.13
C LEU A 92 -118.31 -10.05 71.15
N GLN A 93 -119.57 -10.45 70.98
CA GLN A 93 -119.95 -11.53 70.07
C GLN A 93 -119.71 -11.16 68.59
N ALA A 94 -119.88 -9.89 68.22
CA ALA A 94 -119.50 -9.37 66.92
C ALA A 94 -117.98 -9.37 66.72
N MET A 95 -117.20 -9.01 67.75
CA MET A 95 -115.74 -9.09 67.70
C MET A 95 -115.25 -10.54 67.54
N VAL A 96 -115.82 -11.50 68.29
CA VAL A 96 -115.50 -12.93 68.17
C VAL A 96 -115.76 -13.40 66.75
N LYS A 97 -116.96 -13.18 66.20
CA LYS A 97 -117.30 -13.51 64.80
C LYS A 97 -116.35 -12.86 63.80
N GLN A 98 -115.92 -11.61 64.03
CA GLN A 98 -114.93 -10.94 63.18
C GLN A 98 -113.54 -11.60 63.28
N THR A 99 -113.12 -12.04 64.46
CA THR A 99 -111.85 -12.77 64.63
C THR A 99 -111.90 -14.19 64.05
N GLU A 100 -113.04 -14.88 64.14
CA GLU A 100 -113.26 -16.19 63.52
C GLU A 100 -113.25 -16.08 61.99
N ALA A 101 -113.93 -15.08 61.42
CA ALA A 101 -113.89 -14.79 59.99
C ALA A 101 -112.46 -14.48 59.52
N LYS A 102 -111.72 -13.61 60.23
CA LYS A 102 -110.30 -13.32 59.93
C LYS A 102 -109.40 -14.55 60.06
N LEU A 103 -109.66 -15.44 61.02
CA LEU A 103 -108.92 -16.69 61.18
C LEU A 103 -109.18 -17.66 60.02
N GLN A 104 -110.43 -17.76 59.56
CA GLN A 104 -110.81 -18.56 58.40
C GLN A 104 -110.22 -17.99 57.11
N GLU A 105 -110.29 -16.67 56.92
CA GLU A 105 -109.67 -15.94 55.80
C GLU A 105 -108.15 -16.17 55.75
N LEU A 106 -107.45 -15.99 56.88
CA LEU A 106 -106.02 -16.28 57.01
C LEU A 106 -105.69 -17.76 56.81
N SER A 107 -106.56 -18.69 57.21
CA SER A 107 -106.35 -20.13 56.95
C SER A 107 -106.48 -20.46 55.47
N VAL A 108 -107.47 -19.90 54.78
CA VAL A 108 -107.66 -20.07 53.34
C VAL A 108 -106.51 -19.41 52.56
N GLU A 109 -106.05 -18.23 52.98
CA GLU A 109 -104.88 -17.57 52.38
C GLU A 109 -103.58 -18.36 52.62
N HIS A 110 -103.37 -18.89 53.82
CA HIS A 110 -102.25 -19.77 54.16
C HIS A 110 -102.24 -21.05 53.34
N ASP A 111 -103.38 -21.74 53.24
CA ASP A 111 -103.49 -22.98 52.47
C ASP A 111 -103.36 -22.72 50.96
N ARG A 112 -103.84 -21.56 50.48
CA ARG A 112 -103.57 -21.05 49.12
C ARG A 112 -102.09 -20.80 48.90
N MET A 113 -101.38 -20.11 49.79
CA MET A 113 -99.92 -19.90 49.68
C MET A 113 -99.15 -21.22 49.68
N ILE A 114 -99.59 -22.19 50.47
CA ILE A 114 -99.03 -23.56 50.46
C ILE A 114 -99.32 -24.28 49.13
N ALA A 115 -100.50 -24.09 48.52
CA ALA A 115 -100.83 -24.67 47.23
C ALA A 115 -99.98 -24.04 46.09
N GLU A 116 -99.92 -22.70 46.03
CA GLU A 116 -99.11 -21.96 45.06
C GLU A 116 -97.62 -22.31 45.20
N GLY A 117 -97.08 -22.37 46.42
CA GLY A 117 -95.70 -22.76 46.69
C GLY A 117 -95.39 -24.20 46.24
N LYS A 118 -96.32 -25.15 46.45
CA LYS A 118 -96.21 -26.53 45.94
C LYS A 118 -96.26 -26.59 44.42
N GLU A 119 -97.12 -25.81 43.77
CA GLU A 119 -97.20 -25.77 42.31
C GLU A 119 -95.92 -25.20 41.69
N GLN A 120 -95.40 -24.09 42.23
CA GLN A 120 -94.12 -23.51 41.84
C GLN A 120 -92.97 -24.52 42.01
N GLN A 121 -92.89 -25.19 43.17
CA GLN A 121 -91.88 -26.22 43.42
C GLN A 121 -91.97 -27.36 42.39
N GLN A 122 -93.17 -27.85 42.07
CA GLN A 122 -93.35 -28.85 41.02
C GLN A 122 -92.99 -28.33 39.63
N ALA A 123 -93.25 -27.06 39.31
CA ALA A 123 -92.86 -26.45 38.04
C ALA A 123 -91.33 -26.40 37.89
N PHE A 124 -90.61 -26.04 38.96
CA PHE A 124 -89.15 -26.11 39.00
C PHE A 124 -88.64 -27.54 38.82
N ILE A 125 -89.20 -28.53 39.54
CA ILE A 125 -88.82 -29.95 39.41
C ILE A 125 -89.06 -30.46 37.98
N ARG A 126 -90.21 -30.13 37.36
CA ARG A 126 -90.51 -30.49 35.97
C ARG A 126 -89.48 -29.90 34.99
N ARG A 127 -89.10 -28.64 35.17
CA ARG A 127 -88.10 -27.95 34.34
C ARG A 127 -86.69 -28.51 34.54
N GLU A 128 -86.31 -28.82 35.76
CA GLU A 128 -85.02 -29.42 36.10
C GLU A 128 -84.86 -30.82 35.48
N VAL A 129 -85.88 -31.68 35.62
CA VAL A 129 -85.89 -33.02 34.96
C VAL A 129 -85.80 -32.90 33.44
N GLN A 130 -86.47 -31.91 32.83
CA GLN A 130 -86.33 -31.63 31.40
C GLN A 130 -84.89 -31.26 31.03
N TYR A 131 -84.25 -30.31 31.73
CA TYR A 131 -82.87 -29.91 31.46
C TYR A 131 -81.86 -31.04 31.73
N GLN A 132 -82.01 -31.81 32.80
CA GLN A 132 -81.18 -33.00 33.04
C GLN A 132 -81.31 -34.01 31.89
N SER A 133 -82.52 -34.24 31.37
CA SER A 133 -82.74 -35.12 30.21
C SER A 133 -82.13 -34.59 28.91
N GLN A 134 -82.03 -33.27 28.75
CA GLN A 134 -81.39 -32.62 27.59
C GLN A 134 -79.87 -32.69 27.71
N ILE A 135 -79.31 -32.37 28.88
CA ILE A 135 -77.88 -32.48 29.20
C ILE A 135 -77.42 -33.93 29.02
N LYS A 136 -78.19 -34.93 29.48
CA LYS A 136 -77.88 -36.35 29.26
C LYS A 136 -77.84 -36.70 27.77
N ARG A 137 -78.85 -36.31 26.99
CA ARG A 137 -78.89 -36.53 25.53
C ARG A 137 -77.75 -35.83 24.80
N MET A 138 -77.39 -34.60 25.17
CA MET A 138 -76.23 -33.90 24.58
C MET A 138 -74.91 -34.58 24.93
N LYS A 139 -74.74 -35.06 26.17
CA LYS A 139 -73.57 -35.86 26.57
C LYS A 139 -73.48 -37.16 25.78
N GLU A 140 -74.56 -37.92 25.66
CA GLU A 140 -74.61 -39.16 24.87
C GLU A 140 -74.31 -38.92 23.37
N LEU A 141 -74.75 -37.79 22.80
CA LEU A 141 -74.43 -37.41 21.42
C LEU A 141 -72.97 -37.01 21.25
N LEU A 142 -72.40 -36.24 22.19
CA LEU A 142 -70.98 -35.90 22.20
C LEU A 142 -70.09 -37.14 22.37
N GLU A 143 -70.46 -38.04 23.28
CA GLU A 143 -69.76 -39.29 23.53
C GLU A 143 -69.79 -40.19 22.27
N LYS A 144 -70.95 -40.37 21.64
CA LYS A 144 -71.06 -41.09 20.35
C LYS A 144 -70.21 -40.43 19.24
N ALA A 145 -70.19 -39.10 19.16
CA ALA A 145 -69.36 -38.38 18.18
C ALA A 145 -67.85 -38.52 18.45
N ILE A 146 -67.44 -38.53 19.73
CA ILE A 146 -66.05 -38.75 20.14
C ILE A 146 -65.62 -40.19 19.86
N SER A 147 -66.44 -41.19 20.23
CA SER A 147 -66.19 -42.61 19.91
C SER A 147 -66.15 -42.85 18.40
N SER A 148 -67.04 -42.24 17.61
CA SER A 148 -67.03 -42.33 16.15
C SER A 148 -65.78 -41.69 15.51
N ARG A 149 -65.15 -40.71 16.17
CA ARG A 149 -63.86 -40.11 15.77
C ARG A 149 -62.64 -40.85 16.34
N GLY A 150 -62.84 -41.98 17.02
CA GLY A 150 -61.82 -42.67 17.83
C GLY A 150 -60.53 -43.04 17.10
N ASN A 151 -60.56 -43.24 15.78
CA ASN A 151 -59.36 -43.55 14.97
C ASN A 151 -58.79 -42.34 14.20
N GLU A 152 -59.57 -41.30 13.91
CA GLU A 152 -59.11 -40.14 13.12
C GLU A 152 -58.13 -39.25 13.89
N ASN A 153 -58.30 -39.19 15.22
CA ASN A 153 -57.46 -38.37 16.08
C ASN A 153 -55.97 -38.79 16.12
N ASN A 154 -55.61 -39.99 15.63
CA ASN A 154 -54.21 -40.40 15.44
C ASN A 154 -53.57 -39.83 14.16
N GLY A 155 -54.38 -39.38 13.19
CA GLY A 155 -53.87 -38.75 11.97
C GLY A 155 -53.16 -37.43 12.24
N MET A 156 -53.72 -36.59 13.12
CA MET A 156 -53.17 -35.26 13.41
C MET A 156 -51.81 -35.27 14.15
N PRO A 157 -51.58 -36.05 15.22
CA PRO A 157 -50.26 -36.19 15.84
C PRO A 157 -49.20 -36.67 14.85
N ARG A 158 -49.50 -37.71 14.06
CA ARG A 158 -48.59 -38.23 13.03
C ARG A 158 -48.33 -37.21 11.92
N LEU A 159 -49.33 -36.43 11.52
CA LEU A 159 -49.16 -35.34 10.55
C LEU A 159 -48.27 -34.22 11.09
N ARG A 160 -48.40 -33.84 12.37
CA ARG A 160 -47.50 -32.88 13.04
C ARG A 160 -46.07 -33.41 13.08
N GLU A 161 -45.88 -34.66 13.51
CA GLU A 161 -44.57 -35.32 13.56
C GLU A 161 -43.91 -35.41 12.17
N MET A 162 -44.67 -35.76 11.12
CA MET A 162 -44.17 -35.76 9.75
C MET A 162 -43.85 -34.35 9.25
N HIS A 163 -44.68 -33.35 9.56
CA HIS A 163 -44.42 -31.95 9.21
C HIS A 163 -43.16 -31.42 9.91
N GLU A 164 -42.99 -31.71 11.21
CA GLU A 164 -41.80 -31.35 11.98
C GLU A 164 -40.53 -31.99 11.42
N LYS A 165 -40.58 -33.28 11.05
CA LYS A 165 -39.49 -33.97 10.34
C LYS A 165 -39.20 -33.41 8.95
N ILE A 166 -40.21 -32.85 8.26
CA ILE A 166 -40.04 -32.15 6.98
C ILE A 166 -39.39 -30.77 7.21
N MET A 167 -39.83 -30.01 8.22
CA MET A 167 -39.28 -28.71 8.58
C MET A 167 -37.82 -28.82 9.06
N GLN A 168 -37.50 -29.84 9.87
CA GLN A 168 -36.13 -30.16 10.25
C GLN A 168 -35.26 -30.43 9.03
N LYS A 169 -35.69 -31.33 8.12
CA LYS A 169 -34.96 -31.63 6.87
C LYS A 169 -34.84 -30.42 5.95
N LEU A 170 -35.83 -29.53 5.94
CA LEU A 170 -35.80 -28.28 5.18
C LEU A 170 -34.73 -27.33 5.75
N ALA A 171 -34.66 -27.16 7.07
CA ALA A 171 -33.61 -26.40 7.73
C ALA A 171 -32.21 -26.99 7.49
N GLU A 172 -32.05 -28.31 7.65
CA GLU A 172 -30.80 -29.03 7.34
C GLU A 172 -30.36 -28.81 5.87
N LYS A 173 -31.30 -28.82 4.92
CA LYS A 173 -31.01 -28.53 3.51
C LYS A 173 -30.73 -27.05 3.25
N GLN A 174 -31.37 -26.14 3.96
CA GLN A 174 -31.13 -24.70 3.87
C GLN A 174 -29.73 -24.34 4.38
N ASP A 175 -29.30 -24.87 5.52
CA ASP A 175 -27.95 -24.67 6.05
C ASP A 175 -26.87 -25.42 5.24
N ALA A 176 -27.17 -26.61 4.70
CA ALA A 176 -26.29 -27.27 3.74
C ALA A 176 -26.11 -26.42 2.46
N THR A 177 -27.16 -25.77 1.98
CA THR A 177 -27.10 -24.88 0.80
C THR A 177 -26.32 -23.60 1.10
N LYS A 178 -26.61 -22.95 2.24
CA LYS A 178 -25.91 -21.75 2.73
C LYS A 178 -24.41 -22.00 2.92
N THR A 179 -24.04 -23.12 3.55
CA THR A 179 -22.62 -23.49 3.72
C THR A 179 -21.95 -23.94 2.43
N LEU A 180 -22.69 -24.45 1.44
CA LEU A 180 -22.17 -24.69 0.09
C LEU A 180 -21.90 -23.38 -0.67
N MET A 181 -22.83 -22.42 -0.62
CA MET A 181 -22.65 -21.09 -1.21
C MET A 181 -21.44 -20.37 -0.62
N MET A 182 -21.31 -20.32 0.72
CA MET A 182 -20.13 -19.73 1.39
C MET A 182 -18.80 -20.41 1.00
N LYS A 183 -18.81 -21.72 0.72
CA LYS A 183 -17.63 -22.44 0.19
C LYS A 183 -17.32 -22.05 -1.25
N GLN A 184 -18.34 -21.91 -2.11
CA GLN A 184 -18.19 -21.48 -3.50
C GLN A 184 -17.68 -20.04 -3.58
N GLU A 185 -18.25 -19.11 -2.80
CA GLU A 185 -17.76 -17.73 -2.66
C GLU A 185 -16.30 -17.67 -2.23
N LYS A 186 -15.92 -18.44 -1.20
CA LYS A 186 -14.54 -18.50 -0.70
C LYS A 186 -13.56 -19.03 -1.74
N GLU A 187 -13.94 -20.04 -2.52
CA GLU A 187 -13.09 -20.58 -3.58
C GLU A 187 -13.02 -19.65 -4.80
N MET A 188 -14.12 -18.99 -5.19
CA MET A 188 -14.08 -17.92 -6.19
C MET A 188 -13.16 -16.77 -5.76
N LEU A 189 -13.25 -16.30 -4.51
CA LEU A 189 -12.35 -15.28 -3.96
C LEU A 189 -10.88 -15.73 -3.95
N LYS A 190 -10.60 -17.02 -3.71
CA LYS A 190 -9.26 -17.61 -3.82
C LYS A 190 -8.76 -17.64 -5.27
N ILE A 191 -9.60 -18.00 -6.24
CA ILE A 191 -9.28 -17.95 -7.67
C ILE A 191 -9.04 -16.51 -8.13
N PHE A 192 -9.88 -15.55 -7.72
CA PHE A 192 -9.69 -14.13 -8.04
C PHE A 192 -8.39 -13.58 -7.42
N ARG A 193 -8.06 -13.94 -6.17
CA ARG A 193 -6.78 -13.56 -5.54
C ARG A 193 -5.57 -14.16 -6.26
N SER A 194 -5.64 -15.43 -6.70
CA SER A 194 -4.59 -16.04 -7.52
C SER A 194 -4.39 -15.27 -8.83
N LYS A 195 -5.48 -15.01 -9.56
CA LYS A 195 -5.44 -14.26 -10.83
C LYS A 195 -4.95 -12.82 -10.64
N LEU A 196 -5.33 -12.14 -9.57
CA LEU A 196 -4.82 -10.80 -9.23
C LEU A 196 -3.32 -10.85 -8.95
N PHE A 197 -2.84 -11.81 -8.15
CA PHE A 197 -1.40 -11.98 -7.88
C PHE A 197 -0.62 -12.33 -9.16
N GLU A 198 -1.14 -13.19 -10.03
CA GLU A 198 -0.54 -13.47 -11.33
C GLU A 198 -0.48 -12.24 -12.24
N VAL A 199 -1.53 -11.40 -12.25
CA VAL A 199 -1.56 -10.15 -13.04
C VAL A 199 -0.60 -9.13 -12.44
N GLU A 200 -0.52 -9.02 -11.12
CA GLU A 200 0.42 -8.15 -10.41
C GLU A 200 1.88 -8.60 -10.62
N ASP A 201 2.15 -9.90 -10.61
CA ASP A 201 3.45 -10.50 -10.95
C ASP A 201 3.82 -10.27 -12.42
N LYS A 202 2.87 -10.46 -13.36
CA LYS A 202 3.05 -10.11 -14.78
C LYS A 202 3.31 -8.61 -14.95
N LEU A 203 2.65 -7.75 -14.18
CA LEU A 203 2.87 -6.30 -14.19
C LEU A 203 4.21 -5.90 -13.56
N LYS A 204 4.64 -6.54 -12.47
CA LYS A 204 5.97 -6.34 -11.87
C LYS A 204 7.09 -6.86 -12.77
N LYS A 205 6.88 -7.97 -13.48
CA LYS A 205 7.85 -8.51 -14.46
C LYS A 205 7.93 -7.67 -15.74
N THR A 206 6.82 -7.19 -16.27
CA THR A 206 6.82 -6.30 -17.45
C THR A 206 7.27 -4.88 -17.12
N GLY A 207 6.81 -4.32 -16.00
CA GLY A 207 7.26 -3.04 -15.46
C GLY A 207 8.74 -3.07 -15.06
N GLY A 208 9.19 -4.10 -14.34
CA GLY A 208 10.59 -4.31 -13.97
C GLY A 208 11.51 -4.51 -15.18
N LYS A 209 11.07 -5.24 -16.22
CA LYS A 209 11.79 -5.28 -17.50
C LYS A 209 11.87 -3.89 -18.14
N LYS A 210 10.75 -3.20 -18.33
CA LYS A 210 10.72 -1.84 -18.91
C LYS A 210 11.55 -0.82 -18.12
N ASN A 211 11.61 -0.92 -16.79
CA ASN A 211 12.34 0.00 -15.91
C ASN A 211 13.84 -0.34 -15.77
N ASN A 212 14.24 -1.58 -16.07
CA ASN A 212 15.65 -1.93 -16.30
C ASN A 212 16.11 -1.57 -17.73
N GLU A 213 15.17 -1.64 -18.68
CA GLU A 213 15.37 -1.31 -20.10
C GLU A 213 15.26 0.19 -20.40
N ALA A 214 14.73 1.01 -19.48
CA ALA A 214 14.68 2.47 -19.59
C ALA A 214 15.00 3.16 -18.26
N VAL A 215 16.06 3.96 -18.24
CA VAL A 215 16.50 4.75 -17.08
C VAL A 215 15.96 6.16 -17.22
N GLY A 216 15.20 6.64 -16.24
CA GLY A 216 14.57 7.97 -16.29
C GLY A 216 13.56 8.13 -17.45
N GLY A 217 12.98 7.04 -17.94
CA GLY A 217 12.09 7.03 -19.11
C GLY A 217 12.79 6.98 -20.47
N ILE A 218 14.13 7.12 -20.52
CA ILE A 218 14.92 6.99 -21.76
C ILE A 218 15.39 5.53 -21.88
N PRO A 219 15.17 4.84 -23.03
CA PRO A 219 15.67 3.49 -23.21
C PRO A 219 17.18 3.40 -23.02
N ARG A 220 17.63 2.40 -22.26
CA ARG A 220 19.04 2.16 -21.91
C ARG A 220 19.91 1.95 -23.16
N SER A 221 19.38 1.30 -24.18
CA SER A 221 20.03 1.15 -25.49
C SER A 221 20.11 2.45 -26.30
N TRP A 222 19.35 3.49 -25.95
CA TRP A 222 19.51 4.84 -26.50
C TRP A 222 20.56 5.62 -25.69
N LEU A 223 20.54 5.53 -24.36
CA LEU A 223 21.55 6.13 -23.49
C LEU A 223 22.96 5.56 -23.73
N GLU A 224 23.07 4.25 -23.97
CA GLU A 224 24.32 3.56 -24.30
C GLU A 224 24.85 3.96 -25.69
N ARG A 225 23.97 4.08 -26.69
CA ARG A 225 24.35 4.63 -28.01
C ARG A 225 24.74 6.10 -27.94
N ALA A 226 24.02 6.93 -27.17
CA ALA A 226 24.35 8.33 -26.97
C ALA A 226 25.70 8.52 -26.26
N THR A 227 25.97 7.75 -25.20
CA THR A 227 27.27 7.80 -24.49
C THR A 227 28.43 7.19 -25.30
N LYS A 228 28.15 6.21 -26.19
CA LYS A 228 29.13 5.74 -27.17
C LYS A 228 29.44 6.82 -28.21
N LEU A 229 28.42 7.40 -28.85
CA LEU A 229 28.57 8.49 -29.83
C LEU A 229 29.27 9.72 -29.22
N ALA A 230 29.00 10.05 -27.95
CA ALA A 230 29.69 11.14 -27.25
C ALA A 230 31.20 10.85 -27.07
N ARG A 231 31.58 9.62 -26.72
CA ARG A 231 33.00 9.20 -26.64
C ARG A 231 33.68 9.19 -28.01
N GLU A 232 32.99 8.74 -29.04
CA GLU A 232 33.48 8.79 -30.43
C GLU A 232 33.67 10.24 -30.90
N LEU A 233 32.73 11.14 -30.60
CA LEU A 233 32.86 12.57 -30.90
C LEU A 233 34.04 13.24 -30.19
N GLU A 234 34.29 12.91 -28.92
CA GLU A 234 35.43 13.48 -28.19
C GLU A 234 36.76 12.96 -28.75
N HIS A 235 36.87 11.65 -29.02
CA HIS A 235 38.03 11.06 -29.68
C HIS A 235 38.33 11.72 -31.04
N TYR A 236 37.31 11.99 -31.86
CA TYR A 236 37.51 12.69 -33.14
C TYR A 236 37.88 14.18 -32.97
N LYS A 237 37.47 14.85 -31.88
CA LYS A 237 37.96 16.20 -31.55
C LYS A 237 39.42 16.17 -31.10
N GLU A 238 39.78 15.27 -30.21
CA GLU A 238 41.17 15.07 -29.75
C GLU A 238 42.10 14.76 -30.92
N GLU A 239 41.67 13.91 -31.85
CA GLU A 239 42.40 13.60 -33.09
C GLU A 239 42.52 14.83 -34.00
N SER A 240 41.45 15.60 -34.21
CA SER A 240 41.51 16.85 -34.99
C SER A 240 42.52 17.82 -34.40
N ILE A 241 42.42 18.11 -33.09
CA ILE A 241 43.33 19.03 -32.38
C ILE A 241 44.79 18.57 -32.49
N ARG A 242 45.03 17.25 -32.45
CA ARG A 242 46.36 16.65 -32.65
C ARG A 242 46.88 16.85 -34.08
N LEU A 243 46.04 16.63 -35.09
CA LEU A 243 46.39 16.80 -36.49
C LEU A 243 46.59 18.29 -36.85
N ASP A 244 45.77 19.18 -36.29
CA ASP A 244 45.90 20.63 -36.46
C ASP A 244 47.21 21.15 -35.85
N ALA A 245 47.59 20.67 -34.66
CA ALA A 245 48.86 21.01 -34.03
C ALA A 245 50.09 20.49 -34.82
N GLU A 246 50.03 19.27 -35.37
CA GLU A 246 51.11 18.74 -36.20
C GLU A 246 51.17 19.42 -37.58
N ASN A 247 50.03 19.78 -38.18
CA ASN A 247 49.98 20.62 -39.39
C ASN A 247 50.59 22.00 -39.14
N GLU A 248 50.30 22.63 -37.99
CA GLU A 248 50.90 23.91 -37.64
C GLU A 248 52.43 23.78 -37.44
N ARG A 249 52.89 22.68 -36.80
CA ARG A 249 54.31 22.36 -36.65
C ARG A 249 55.01 22.16 -38.00
N LEU A 250 54.43 21.36 -38.89
CA LEU A 250 54.93 21.11 -40.24
C LEU A 250 54.90 22.37 -41.12
N THR A 251 53.92 23.25 -40.94
CA THR A 251 53.84 24.55 -41.64
C THR A 251 54.96 25.49 -41.17
N LYS A 252 55.22 25.56 -39.86
CA LYS A 252 56.35 26.31 -39.28
C LYS A 252 57.71 25.76 -39.74
N GLU A 253 57.83 24.43 -39.87
CA GLU A 253 59.04 23.79 -40.39
C GLU A 253 59.23 24.02 -41.90
N SER A 254 58.17 23.91 -42.69
CA SER A 254 58.19 24.18 -44.14
C SER A 254 58.57 25.63 -44.45
N THR A 255 57.96 26.60 -43.75
CA THR A 255 58.29 28.02 -43.90
C THR A 255 59.71 28.36 -43.44
N ARG A 256 60.21 27.72 -42.36
CA ARG A 256 61.63 27.82 -41.95
C ARG A 256 62.56 27.29 -43.05
N LEU A 257 62.31 26.09 -43.56
CA LEU A 257 63.14 25.46 -44.60
C LEU A 257 63.10 26.25 -45.92
N GLN A 258 61.96 26.86 -46.26
CA GLN A 258 61.87 27.78 -47.40
C GLN A 258 62.71 29.03 -47.19
N ALA A 259 62.73 29.63 -46.00
CA ALA A 259 63.56 30.80 -45.70
C ALA A 259 65.06 30.45 -45.72
N GLU A 260 65.45 29.30 -45.14
CA GLU A 260 66.82 28.77 -45.20
C GLU A 260 67.26 28.51 -46.65
N TYR A 261 66.38 27.94 -47.48
CA TYR A 261 66.65 27.72 -48.91
C TYR A 261 66.84 29.04 -49.69
N HIS A 262 65.97 30.04 -49.53
CA HIS A 262 66.12 31.33 -50.20
C HIS A 262 67.40 32.06 -49.77
N SER A 263 67.76 32.00 -48.48
CA SER A 263 69.04 32.53 -48.00
C SER A 263 70.23 31.89 -48.72
N HIS A 264 70.19 30.58 -48.93
CA HIS A 264 71.25 29.87 -49.65
C HIS A 264 71.23 30.12 -51.17
N GLU A 265 70.09 30.39 -51.79
CA GLU A 265 70.06 30.89 -53.17
C GLU A 265 70.74 32.26 -53.29
N ASP A 266 70.50 33.17 -52.34
CA ASP A 266 71.11 34.50 -52.34
C ASP A 266 72.61 34.46 -51.99
N ASP A 267 73.04 33.57 -51.08
CA ASP A 267 74.46 33.25 -50.85
C ASP A 267 75.14 32.78 -52.16
N VAL A 268 74.50 31.87 -52.90
CA VAL A 268 75.01 31.35 -54.19
C VAL A 268 75.08 32.47 -55.23
N ARG A 269 74.02 33.26 -55.42
CA ARG A 269 73.99 34.42 -56.34
C ARG A 269 75.10 35.43 -56.01
N TYR A 270 75.35 35.67 -54.73
CA TYR A 270 76.41 36.55 -54.26
C TYR A 270 77.81 36.00 -54.56
N LEU A 271 78.06 34.72 -54.31
CA LEU A 271 79.31 34.04 -54.63
C LEU A 271 79.56 33.94 -56.15
N GLU A 272 78.53 33.71 -56.95
CA GLU A 272 78.60 33.75 -58.42
C GLU A 272 78.98 35.16 -58.91
N SER A 273 78.37 36.20 -58.34
CA SER A 273 78.69 37.60 -58.64
C SER A 273 80.14 37.95 -58.29
N GLN A 274 80.62 37.57 -57.10
CA GLN A 274 82.04 37.70 -56.72
C GLN A 274 82.97 36.93 -57.68
N LEU A 275 82.62 35.69 -58.03
CA LEU A 275 83.42 34.86 -58.94
C LEU A 275 83.49 35.46 -60.35
N VAL A 276 82.41 36.09 -60.84
CA VAL A 276 82.39 36.83 -62.10
C VAL A 276 83.22 38.12 -62.02
N ALA A 277 83.18 38.85 -60.89
CA ALA A 277 84.02 40.02 -60.68
C ALA A 277 85.52 39.66 -60.67
N LEU A 278 85.91 38.65 -59.88
CA LEU A 278 87.28 38.14 -59.82
C LEU A 278 87.76 37.58 -61.17
N LYS A 279 86.90 36.91 -61.94
CA LYS A 279 87.22 36.48 -63.32
C LYS A 279 87.48 37.66 -64.25
N LYS A 280 86.67 38.73 -64.19
CA LYS A 280 86.87 39.97 -64.97
C LYS A 280 88.17 40.67 -64.57
N GLU A 281 88.46 40.78 -63.28
CA GLU A 281 89.70 41.36 -62.78
C GLU A 281 90.92 40.52 -63.17
N ASN A 282 90.87 39.19 -63.05
CA ASN A 282 91.97 38.31 -63.44
C ASN A 282 92.25 38.37 -64.96
N LEU A 283 91.22 38.48 -65.79
CA LEU A 283 91.36 38.74 -67.23
C LEU A 283 91.97 40.11 -67.50
N LYS A 284 91.55 41.16 -66.78
CA LYS A 284 92.15 42.49 -66.88
C LYS A 284 93.64 42.46 -66.48
N LEU A 285 93.99 41.88 -65.34
CA LEU A 285 95.38 41.77 -64.86
C LEU A 285 96.27 40.88 -65.75
N LYS A 286 95.68 39.95 -66.51
CA LYS A 286 96.39 39.22 -67.59
C LYS A 286 96.67 40.13 -68.78
N LYS A 287 95.66 40.85 -69.27
CA LYS A 287 95.84 41.84 -70.35
C LYS A 287 96.83 42.94 -69.95
N ASP A 288 96.69 43.52 -68.76
CA ASP A 288 97.59 44.54 -68.23
C ASP A 288 99.04 44.01 -68.13
N ARG A 289 99.23 42.70 -67.87
CA ARG A 289 100.55 42.02 -67.94
C ARG A 289 101.04 41.77 -69.37
N GLU A 290 100.17 41.41 -70.30
CA GLU A 290 100.51 41.22 -71.73
C GLU A 290 100.87 42.56 -72.40
N ASP A 291 100.12 43.62 -72.11
CA ASP A 291 100.41 44.99 -72.51
C ASP A 291 101.73 45.48 -71.86
N ALA A 292 101.96 45.23 -70.57
CA ALA A 292 103.23 45.54 -69.93
C ALA A 292 104.42 44.73 -70.48
N ALA A 293 104.21 43.44 -70.83
CA ALA A 293 105.25 42.59 -71.42
C ALA A 293 105.58 43.02 -72.85
N THR A 294 104.59 43.40 -73.66
CA THR A 294 104.83 43.92 -75.02
C THR A 294 105.48 45.31 -75.00
N VAL A 295 105.10 46.18 -74.06
CA VAL A 295 105.81 47.45 -73.81
C VAL A 295 107.25 47.19 -73.35
N SER A 296 107.48 46.23 -72.45
CA SER A 296 108.82 45.85 -71.98
C SER A 296 109.69 45.27 -73.11
N MET A 297 109.16 44.36 -73.94
CA MET A 297 109.87 43.85 -75.13
C MET A 297 110.16 44.97 -76.15
N ARG A 298 109.21 45.88 -76.38
CA ARG A 298 109.38 47.02 -77.28
C ARG A 298 110.44 48.00 -76.76
N ALA A 299 110.45 48.25 -75.44
CA ALA A 299 111.47 49.03 -74.77
C ALA A 299 112.84 48.34 -74.82
N PHE A 300 112.90 47.02 -74.64
CA PHE A 300 114.13 46.23 -74.75
C PHE A 300 114.71 46.29 -76.18
N LEU A 301 113.89 46.09 -77.22
CA LEU A 301 114.32 46.20 -78.62
C LEU A 301 114.76 47.63 -78.97
N ALA A 302 114.06 48.66 -78.50
CA ALA A 302 114.51 50.05 -78.64
C ALA A 302 115.81 50.32 -77.86
N THR A 303 116.00 49.68 -76.71
CA THR A 303 117.22 49.77 -75.89
C THR A 303 118.38 49.02 -76.54
N ASP A 304 118.15 47.94 -77.30
CA ASP A 304 119.19 47.23 -78.04
C ASP A 304 119.68 48.05 -79.25
N HIS A 305 118.78 48.77 -79.92
CA HIS A 305 119.15 49.81 -80.89
C HIS A 305 119.85 51.02 -80.25
N SER A 306 119.54 51.36 -79.00
CA SER A 306 120.17 52.48 -78.28
C SER A 306 121.52 52.13 -77.64
N LYS A 307 121.70 50.92 -77.08
CA LYS A 307 122.91 50.52 -76.32
C LYS A 307 124.14 50.28 -77.18
N ARG A 308 124.03 50.37 -78.50
CA ARG A 308 125.20 50.51 -79.39
C ARG A 308 125.74 51.95 -79.45
N GLN A 309 125.12 52.91 -78.75
CA GLN A 309 125.63 54.26 -78.55
C GLN A 309 125.50 54.72 -77.09
N ARG A 310 126.66 55.12 -76.52
CA ARG A 310 126.85 55.88 -75.27
C ARG A 310 126.86 55.09 -73.95
N SER A 311 127.77 55.51 -73.08
CA SER A 311 128.17 54.93 -71.78
C SER A 311 128.40 56.05 -70.74
N GLN A 312 128.55 55.69 -69.46
CA GLN A 312 128.85 56.56 -68.27
C GLN A 312 127.68 57.45 -67.77
N GLU A 313 127.49 57.86 -66.49
CA GLU A 313 127.92 57.49 -65.08
C GLU A 313 127.03 58.34 -64.09
N GLU A 314 126.90 58.17 -62.76
CA GLU A 314 127.02 57.02 -61.82
C GLU A 314 125.63 56.71 -61.16
N GLU A 315 125.20 56.95 -59.90
CA GLU A 315 125.72 57.34 -58.55
C GLU A 315 124.80 56.66 -57.46
N ARG A 316 124.95 56.93 -56.14
CA ARG A 316 124.24 56.30 -54.98
C ARG A 316 123.24 57.28 -54.27
N PRO A 317 122.48 56.96 -53.16
CA PRO A 317 122.22 55.71 -52.39
C PRO A 317 120.67 55.41 -52.37
N PRO A 318 119.86 55.14 -51.29
CA PRO A 318 120.05 54.63 -49.91
C PRO A 318 119.02 53.56 -49.37
N ALA A 319 119.21 53.14 -48.10
CA ALA A 319 118.26 52.75 -47.01
C ALA A 319 116.92 51.98 -47.21
N GLU A 320 116.77 50.86 -46.49
CA GLU A 320 115.83 50.57 -45.37
C GLU A 320 116.34 49.27 -44.68
N ASP A 321 116.57 49.16 -43.37
CA ASP A 321 115.70 49.23 -42.17
C ASP A 321 114.84 47.96 -41.95
N GLY A 322 114.49 47.65 -40.68
CA GLY A 322 113.99 46.32 -40.28
C GLY A 322 112.85 46.33 -39.25
N SER A 323 112.73 45.21 -38.51
CA SER A 323 111.57 44.85 -37.66
C SER A 323 110.37 44.31 -38.48
N LYS A 324 109.46 43.47 -37.94
CA LYS A 324 109.18 43.10 -36.54
C LYS A 324 108.82 41.60 -36.39
N PRO A 325 109.03 40.99 -35.22
CA PRO A 325 108.34 39.77 -34.83
C PRO A 325 106.93 40.08 -34.28
N GLN A 326 105.87 39.83 -35.07
CA GLN A 326 104.48 39.92 -34.60
C GLN A 326 103.56 38.75 -34.99
N GLU A 327 103.81 38.08 -36.13
CA GLU A 327 102.88 37.09 -36.70
C GLU A 327 102.66 35.84 -35.82
N SER A 328 103.67 35.41 -35.06
CA SER A 328 103.58 34.20 -34.23
C SER A 328 102.49 34.27 -33.15
N LYS A 329 102.30 35.44 -32.52
CA LYS A 329 101.27 35.60 -31.48
C LYS A 329 99.85 35.59 -32.05
N GLN A 330 99.65 36.18 -33.22
CA GLN A 330 98.34 36.18 -33.88
C GLN A 330 97.98 34.75 -34.34
N MET A 331 98.95 33.99 -34.85
CA MET A 331 98.76 32.60 -35.24
C MET A 331 98.43 31.67 -34.05
N GLU A 332 99.05 31.89 -32.89
CA GLU A 332 98.69 31.18 -31.65
C GLU A 332 97.29 31.56 -31.14
N GLU A 333 96.94 32.85 -31.17
CA GLU A 333 95.63 33.35 -30.72
C GLU A 333 94.48 32.84 -31.61
N GLU A 334 94.66 32.83 -32.93
CA GLU A 334 93.71 32.22 -33.87
C GLU A 334 93.60 30.70 -33.67
N ALA A 335 94.71 30.00 -33.42
CA ALA A 335 94.69 28.57 -33.14
C ALA A 335 93.90 28.26 -31.84
N TYR A 336 94.10 29.03 -30.77
CA TYR A 336 93.32 28.91 -29.54
C TYR A 336 91.83 29.21 -29.76
N ALA A 337 91.50 30.27 -30.51
CA ALA A 337 90.11 30.58 -30.86
C ALA A 337 89.45 29.47 -31.68
N GLN A 338 90.19 28.82 -32.58
CA GLN A 338 89.69 27.70 -33.37
C GLN A 338 89.51 26.43 -32.52
N ILE A 339 90.43 26.15 -31.60
CA ILE A 339 90.32 25.07 -30.61
C ILE A 339 89.07 25.27 -29.73
N GLU A 340 88.77 26.50 -29.29
CA GLU A 340 87.61 26.76 -28.43
C GLU A 340 86.28 26.60 -29.19
N LYS A 341 86.20 27.04 -30.46
CA LYS A 341 85.05 26.74 -31.34
C LYS A 341 84.85 25.23 -31.48
N VAL A 342 85.93 24.45 -31.63
CA VAL A 342 85.88 22.98 -31.69
C VAL A 342 85.40 22.38 -30.36
N LYS A 343 85.87 22.86 -29.19
CA LYS A 343 85.36 22.40 -27.87
C LYS A 343 83.87 22.70 -27.70
N VAL A 344 83.40 23.89 -28.09
CA VAL A 344 81.98 24.26 -28.04
C VAL A 344 81.15 23.36 -28.98
N SER A 345 81.63 23.08 -30.18
CA SER A 345 81.00 22.14 -31.12
C SER A 345 80.94 20.71 -30.55
N ILE A 346 82.04 20.19 -30.02
CA ILE A 346 82.10 18.88 -29.34
C ILE A 346 81.15 18.83 -28.14
N SER A 347 81.01 19.92 -27.38
CA SER A 347 80.10 20.00 -26.23
C SER A 347 78.63 19.98 -26.69
N ARG A 348 78.30 20.71 -27.78
CA ARG A 348 76.97 20.67 -28.41
C ARG A 348 76.64 19.27 -28.96
N MET A 349 77.58 18.63 -29.65
CA MET A 349 77.42 17.26 -30.17
C MET A 349 77.28 16.23 -29.05
N ARG A 350 78.06 16.33 -27.96
CA ARG A 350 77.92 15.48 -26.77
C ARG A 350 76.55 15.64 -26.12
N LYS A 351 76.03 16.87 -26.04
CA LYS A 351 74.68 17.11 -25.52
C LYS A 351 73.62 16.46 -26.43
N LEU A 352 73.66 16.70 -27.74
CA LEU A 352 72.76 16.07 -28.71
C LEU A 352 72.76 14.53 -28.62
N ILE A 353 73.94 13.91 -28.46
CA ILE A 353 74.07 12.46 -28.28
C ILE A 353 73.41 11.99 -26.98
N GLU A 354 73.50 12.75 -25.89
CA GLU A 354 72.89 12.37 -24.61
C GLU A 354 71.39 12.66 -24.56
N ASP A 355 70.92 13.72 -25.23
CA ASP A 355 69.50 14.03 -25.47
C ASP A 355 68.85 12.90 -26.31
N GLU A 356 69.50 12.44 -27.38
CA GLU A 356 69.02 11.28 -28.17
C GLU A 356 69.10 9.95 -27.40
N ARG A 357 70.11 9.76 -26.53
CA ARG A 357 70.11 8.61 -25.61
C ARG A 357 68.98 8.67 -24.60
N ALA A 358 68.60 9.85 -24.12
CA ALA A 358 67.43 10.02 -23.25
C ALA A 358 66.14 9.67 -23.99
N ARG A 359 65.94 10.20 -25.20
CA ARG A 359 64.81 9.85 -26.09
C ARG A 359 64.74 8.35 -26.39
N LEU A 360 65.87 7.69 -26.67
CA LEU A 360 65.92 6.25 -26.89
C LEU A 360 65.60 5.42 -25.64
N ARG A 361 65.91 5.90 -24.42
CA ARG A 361 65.43 5.28 -23.17
C ARG A 361 63.92 5.43 -23.04
N GLU A 362 63.42 6.65 -23.25
CA GLU A 362 62.00 6.99 -23.15
C GLU A 362 61.16 6.14 -24.10
N VAL A 363 61.48 6.13 -25.41
CA VAL A 363 60.82 5.30 -26.43
C VAL A 363 60.85 3.82 -26.08
N ARG A 364 61.97 3.28 -25.57
CA ARG A 364 62.04 1.90 -25.10
C ARG A 364 61.11 1.64 -23.92
N THR A 365 61.03 2.53 -22.93
CA THR A 365 60.10 2.38 -21.81
C THR A 365 58.63 2.54 -22.22
N ALA A 366 58.32 3.40 -23.21
CA ALA A 366 56.99 3.53 -23.78
C ALA A 366 56.57 2.24 -24.50
N HIS A 367 57.45 1.67 -25.34
CA HIS A 367 57.18 0.41 -26.03
C HIS A 367 57.01 -0.78 -25.07
N VAL A 368 57.80 -0.86 -23.99
CA VAL A 368 57.61 -1.89 -22.96
C VAL A 368 56.26 -1.73 -22.23
N LYS A 369 55.81 -0.50 -21.95
CA LYS A 369 54.47 -0.23 -21.40
C LYS A 369 53.36 -0.63 -22.37
N GLU A 370 53.54 -0.37 -23.67
CA GLU A 370 52.58 -0.75 -24.71
C GLU A 370 52.48 -2.27 -24.88
N LEU A 371 53.60 -3.00 -24.80
CA LEU A 371 53.60 -4.46 -24.78
C LEU A 371 52.87 -5.00 -23.52
N ALA A 372 53.09 -4.39 -22.35
CA ALA A 372 52.38 -4.76 -21.13
C ALA A 372 50.86 -4.56 -21.25
N SER A 373 50.40 -3.38 -21.69
CA SER A 373 48.96 -3.11 -21.84
C SER A 373 48.30 -3.98 -22.93
N ARG A 374 49.03 -4.35 -23.99
CA ARG A 374 48.59 -5.38 -24.96
C ARG A 374 48.41 -6.74 -24.28
N THR A 375 49.32 -7.18 -23.42
CA THR A 375 49.16 -8.46 -22.69
C THR A 375 48.03 -8.44 -21.66
N GLU A 376 47.77 -7.30 -20.99
CA GLU A 376 46.63 -7.11 -20.11
C GLU A 376 45.29 -7.21 -20.89
N LEU A 377 45.21 -6.56 -22.05
CA LEU A 377 44.05 -6.63 -22.94
C LEU A 377 43.83 -8.05 -23.50
N GLU A 378 44.89 -8.77 -23.87
CA GLU A 378 44.80 -10.18 -24.25
C GLU A 378 44.29 -11.08 -23.12
N SER A 379 44.72 -10.84 -21.87
CA SER A 379 44.18 -11.56 -20.71
C SER A 379 42.69 -11.28 -20.54
N PHE A 380 42.30 -10.00 -20.53
CA PHE A 380 40.90 -9.58 -20.37
C PHE A 380 40.00 -10.17 -21.47
N LEU A 381 40.46 -10.24 -22.71
CA LEU A 381 39.73 -10.87 -23.81
C LEU A 381 39.63 -12.39 -23.65
N ARG A 382 40.66 -13.07 -23.11
CA ARG A 382 40.60 -14.51 -22.78
C ARG A 382 39.61 -14.78 -21.66
N ASP A 383 39.58 -13.94 -20.63
CA ASP A 383 38.63 -14.06 -19.51
C ASP A 383 37.18 -13.85 -19.98
N CYS A 384 36.94 -12.82 -20.81
CA CYS A 384 35.65 -12.58 -21.44
C CYS A 384 35.19 -13.79 -22.30
N LEU A 385 36.09 -14.38 -23.09
CA LEU A 385 35.80 -15.59 -23.87
C LEU A 385 35.58 -16.83 -22.98
N ALA A 386 36.25 -16.93 -21.83
CA ALA A 386 36.05 -17.99 -20.87
C ALA A 386 34.68 -17.88 -20.17
N ASP A 387 34.23 -16.67 -19.83
CA ASP A 387 32.92 -16.45 -19.21
C ASP A 387 31.76 -16.67 -20.19
N VAL A 388 31.90 -16.29 -21.47
CA VAL A 388 30.93 -16.69 -22.50
C VAL A 388 30.85 -18.21 -22.63
N LYS A 389 31.99 -18.92 -22.55
CA LYS A 389 32.04 -20.40 -22.55
C LYS A 389 31.53 -21.07 -21.26
N LYS A 390 31.23 -20.31 -20.18
CA LYS A 390 30.55 -20.82 -18.97
C LYS A 390 29.03 -20.57 -18.99
N GLN A 391 28.55 -19.74 -19.92
CA GLN A 391 27.14 -19.32 -20.04
C GLN A 391 26.40 -20.02 -21.20
N ALA A 392 27.11 -20.84 -21.98
CA ALA A 392 26.61 -21.70 -23.05
C ALA A 392 26.85 -23.17 -22.70
#